data_AF-A0A6A7BAM5-F1
#
_entry.id   AF-A0A6A7BAM5-F1
#
_cell.length_a   1.000
_cell.length_b   1.000
_cell.length_c   1.000
_cell.angle_alpha   90.00
_cell.angle_beta   90.00
_cell.angle_gamma   90.00
#
_symmetry.space_group_name_H-M   'P 1'
#
loop_
_entity.id
_entity.type
_entity.pdbx_description
1 polymer ?
#
loop_
_entity_poly.entity_id
_entity_poly.type
_entity_poly.pdbx_seq_one_letter_code
_entity_poly.pdbx_strand_id
1 'polypeptide(L)'
;MSQATTAKHMTLKGQYEAIPSTSPIGELESHILGLLHPFRDELFGREPKNEELCMKKDRKALVLCKNIVFLVRNKKYANGEHIDPESILIASRNWEPMQRGETSATVGIFIQGHGFQNDLLVRVNVLKGDSVVGAMAAEIDKQLSFLWM
;
A
#
# COMPACT_ATOMS: atom_id res chain seq x y z
N MET A 1 67.76 21.41 -20.89
CA MET A 1 67.05 20.31 -20.21
C MET A 1 65.78 20.88 -19.61
N SER A 2 64.66 20.46 -20.18
CA SER A 2 63.31 21.01 -19.95
C SER A 2 62.75 20.49 -18.63
N GLN A 3 62.29 21.38 -17.73
CA GLN A 3 61.53 20.99 -16.54
C GLN A 3 60.04 21.26 -16.80
N ALA A 4 59.27 20.17 -16.67
CA ALA A 4 57.88 20.06 -17.04
C ALA A 4 56.96 20.83 -16.07
N THR A 5 56.03 21.56 -16.68
CA THR A 5 54.91 22.27 -16.04
C THR A 5 53.88 21.25 -15.53
N THR A 6 53.77 21.06 -14.21
CA THR A 6 52.71 20.23 -13.61
C THR A 6 51.40 21.02 -13.53
N ALA A 7 50.46 20.68 -14.42
CA ALA A 7 49.08 21.16 -14.36
C ALA A 7 48.36 20.56 -13.13
N LYS A 8 47.84 21.44 -12.25
CA LYS A 8 46.96 21.05 -11.15
C LYS A 8 45.61 20.62 -11.73
N HIS A 9 45.32 19.33 -11.69
CA HIS A 9 44.01 18.78 -12.02
C HIS A 9 43.05 19.10 -10.86
N MET A 10 42.21 20.14 -11.04
CA MET A 10 41.06 20.41 -10.17
C MET A 10 39.99 19.37 -10.45
N THR A 11 39.95 18.32 -9.64
CA THR A 11 38.79 17.41 -9.60
C THR A 11 37.67 18.12 -8.84
N LEU A 12 36.74 18.73 -9.58
CA LEU A 12 35.44 19.15 -9.07
C LEU A 12 34.72 17.90 -8.54
N LYS A 13 34.83 17.64 -7.23
CA LYS A 13 33.91 16.76 -6.53
C LYS A 13 32.55 17.45 -6.50
N GLY A 14 31.76 17.26 -7.54
CA GLY A 14 30.32 17.44 -7.47
C GLY A 14 29.80 16.46 -6.43
N GLN A 15 29.60 16.94 -5.20
CA GLN A 15 28.76 16.29 -4.24
C GLN A 15 27.33 16.39 -4.78
N TYR A 16 26.96 15.46 -5.65
CA TYR A 16 25.57 15.05 -5.73
C TYR A 16 25.30 14.33 -4.42
N GLU A 17 24.89 15.08 -3.40
CA GLU A 17 24.18 14.49 -2.28
C GLU A 17 23.06 13.65 -2.90
N ALA A 18 23.15 12.33 -2.72
CA ALA A 18 22.08 11.44 -3.07
C ALA A 18 20.84 11.99 -2.37
N ILE A 19 19.88 12.49 -3.14
CA ILE A 19 18.53 12.75 -2.64
C ILE A 19 18.12 11.44 -1.97
N PRO A 20 17.84 11.41 -0.66
CA PRO A 20 17.51 10.16 0.02
C PRO A 20 16.34 9.54 -0.74
N SER A 21 16.63 8.42 -1.41
CA SER A 21 15.64 7.63 -2.11
C SER A 21 14.56 7.29 -1.09
N THR A 22 13.36 7.81 -1.33
CA THR A 22 12.06 7.31 -0.84
C THR A 22 12.12 6.53 0.46
N SER A 23 11.67 7.17 1.55
CA SER A 23 11.37 6.57 2.87
C SER A 23 11.18 5.04 2.77
N PRO A 24 11.95 4.23 3.51
CA PRO A 24 11.70 2.79 3.57
C PRO A 24 10.22 2.61 3.89
N ILE A 25 9.51 1.83 3.06
CA ILE A 25 8.18 1.38 3.41
C ILE A 25 8.34 0.64 4.75
N GLY A 26 7.62 1.07 5.78
CA GLY A 26 7.67 0.42 7.08
C GLY A 26 7.24 -1.05 6.97
N GLU A 27 7.66 -1.88 7.92
CA GLU A 27 7.40 -3.33 7.89
C GLU A 27 5.90 -3.64 7.76
N LEU A 28 5.05 -2.87 8.45
CA LEU A 28 3.61 -3.00 8.41
C LEU A 28 3.03 -2.61 7.05
N GLU A 29 3.48 -1.51 6.45
CA GLU A 29 3.08 -1.09 5.11
C GLU A 29 3.49 -2.14 4.05
N SER A 30 4.71 -2.70 4.17
CA SER A 30 5.21 -3.76 3.29
C SER A 30 4.35 -5.02 3.40
N HIS A 31 3.99 -5.40 4.63
CA HIS A 31 3.13 -6.55 4.89
C HIS A 31 1.74 -6.37 4.26
N ILE A 32 1.10 -5.22 4.50
CA ILE A 32 -0.22 -4.90 3.94
C ILE A 32 -0.16 -4.90 2.40
N LEU A 33 0.89 -4.35 1.81
CA LEU A 33 1.08 -4.37 0.36
C LEU A 33 1.17 -5.81 -0.16
N GLY A 34 1.89 -6.68 0.54
CA GLY A 34 1.96 -8.11 0.25
C GLY A 34 0.59 -8.80 0.30
N LEU A 35 -0.21 -8.51 1.33
CA LEU A 35 -1.58 -9.05 1.46
C LEU A 35 -2.54 -8.53 0.38
N LEU A 36 -2.34 -7.31 -0.11
CA LEU A 36 -3.15 -6.72 -1.18
C LEU A 36 -2.78 -7.25 -2.56
N HIS A 37 -1.58 -7.83 -2.72
CA HIS A 37 -1.07 -8.29 -4.01
C HIS A 37 -2.07 -9.18 -4.76
N PRO A 38 -2.69 -10.23 -4.16
CA PRO A 38 -3.67 -11.09 -4.84
C PRO A 38 -4.98 -10.41 -5.25
N PHE A 39 -5.19 -9.14 -4.89
CA PHE A 39 -6.38 -8.36 -5.21
C PHE A 39 -6.08 -7.21 -6.18
N ARG A 40 -4.83 -7.08 -6.64
CA ARG A 40 -4.45 -6.04 -7.61
C ARG A 40 -4.97 -6.39 -9.00
N ASP A 41 -5.66 -5.43 -9.62
CA ASP A 41 -6.30 -5.56 -10.94
C ASP A 41 -5.34 -5.97 -12.06
N GLU A 42 -4.04 -5.70 -11.89
CA GLU A 42 -2.98 -6.03 -12.83
C GLU A 42 -2.74 -7.53 -12.98
N LEU A 43 -3.14 -8.35 -11.98
CA LEU A 43 -2.96 -9.80 -12.01
C LEU A 43 -4.11 -10.53 -12.71
N PHE A 44 -5.26 -9.87 -12.93
CA PHE A 44 -6.49 -10.50 -13.44
C PHE A 44 -7.11 -9.79 -14.64
N GLY A 45 -6.61 -8.61 -15.01
CA GLY A 45 -7.02 -7.86 -16.21
C GLY A 45 -5.89 -7.77 -17.25
N ARG A 46 -6.22 -7.40 -18.50
CA ARG A 46 -5.21 -7.06 -19.52
C ARG A 46 -4.33 -5.95 -18.96
N GLU A 47 -3.05 -6.24 -18.76
CA GLU A 47 -2.07 -5.23 -18.33
C GLU A 47 -2.23 -3.97 -19.18
N PRO A 48 -2.28 -2.79 -18.55
CA PRO A 48 -2.14 -1.57 -19.31
C PRO A 48 -0.71 -1.58 -19.89
N LYS A 49 -0.60 -1.59 -21.23
CA LYS A 49 0.68 -1.40 -21.95
C LYS A 49 1.35 -0.05 -21.66
N ASN A 50 0.78 0.76 -20.76
CA ASN A 50 1.22 2.10 -20.42
C ASN A 50 1.84 2.10 -19.02
N GLU A 51 3.16 2.26 -18.98
CA GLU A 51 3.99 2.34 -17.79
C GLU A 51 3.51 3.42 -16.80
N GLU A 52 2.99 4.55 -17.30
CA GLU A 52 2.46 5.63 -16.45
C GLU A 52 1.23 5.18 -15.66
N LEU A 53 0.40 4.31 -16.23
CA LEU A 53 -0.78 3.79 -15.56
C LEU A 53 -0.41 2.79 -14.46
N CYS A 54 0.61 1.96 -14.68
CA CYS A 54 1.17 1.07 -13.66
C CYS A 54 1.73 1.89 -12.48
N MET A 55 2.55 2.90 -12.76
CA MET A 55 3.10 3.78 -11.72
C MET A 55 2.02 4.49 -10.89
N LYS A 56 0.91 4.92 -11.52
CA LYS A 56 -0.23 5.52 -10.80
C LYS A 56 -0.94 4.51 -9.91
N LYS A 57 -1.13 3.27 -10.36
CA LYS A 57 -1.74 2.19 -9.57
C LYS A 57 -0.85 1.79 -8.38
N ASP A 58 0.45 1.66 -8.60
CA ASP A 58 1.44 1.42 -7.54
C ASP A 58 1.39 2.53 -6.48
N ARG A 59 1.45 3.79 -6.92
CA ARG A 59 1.37 4.92 -6.00
C ARG A 59 0.08 4.91 -5.18
N LYS A 60 -1.06 4.55 -5.79
CA LYS A 60 -2.34 4.44 -5.08
C LYS A 60 -2.32 3.32 -4.04
N ALA A 61 -1.77 2.16 -4.37
CA ALA A 61 -1.62 1.05 -3.42
C ALA A 61 -0.73 1.43 -2.23
N LEU A 62 0.37 2.15 -2.47
CA LEU A 62 1.26 2.63 -1.41
C LEU A 62 0.59 3.64 -0.48
N VAL A 63 -0.17 4.58 -1.02
CA VAL A 63 -0.96 5.53 -0.23
C VAL A 63 -2.02 4.80 0.60
N LEU A 64 -2.70 3.83 0.01
CA LEU A 64 -3.66 2.98 0.71
C LEU A 64 -3.00 2.27 1.91
N CYS A 65 -1.83 1.66 1.72
CA CYS A 65 -1.10 0.99 2.80
C CYS A 65 -0.78 1.94 3.96
N LYS A 66 -0.29 3.14 3.66
CA LYS A 66 -0.01 4.17 4.68
C LYS A 66 -1.26 4.59 5.44
N ASN A 67 -2.39 4.77 4.74
CA ASN A 67 -3.65 5.15 5.37
C ASN A 67 -4.22 4.03 6.26
N ILE A 68 -4.09 2.77 5.82
CA ILE A 68 -4.44 1.61 6.65
C ILE A 68 -3.61 1.62 7.93
N VAL A 69 -2.28 1.74 7.81
CA VAL A 69 -1.39 1.80 8.98
C VAL A 69 -1.78 2.93 9.93
N PHE A 70 -2.09 4.11 9.40
CA PHE A 70 -2.57 5.22 10.21
C PHE A 70 -3.86 4.87 10.98
N LEU A 71 -4.86 4.28 10.33
CA LEU A 71 -6.11 3.90 10.98
C LEU A 71 -5.92 2.80 12.03
N VAL A 72 -5.12 1.77 11.72
CA VAL A 72 -4.78 0.69 12.67
C VAL A 72 -4.10 1.28 13.89
N ARG A 73 -3.09 2.13 13.69
CA ARG A 73 -2.38 2.82 14.77
C ARG A 73 -3.32 3.69 15.58
N ASN A 74 -4.20 4.47 14.96
CA ASN A 74 -5.17 5.28 15.69
C ASN A 74 -6.08 4.41 16.58
N LYS A 75 -6.63 3.33 16.02
CA LYS A 75 -7.54 2.42 16.73
C LYS A 75 -6.87 1.68 17.89
N LYS A 76 -5.62 1.24 17.74
CA LYS A 76 -4.87 0.46 18.75
C LYS A 76 -4.05 1.31 19.72
N TYR A 77 -3.58 2.48 19.29
CA TYR A 77 -2.88 3.44 20.16
C TYR A 77 -3.79 3.95 21.27
N ALA A 78 -5.09 4.12 20.99
CA ALA A 78 -6.10 4.40 22.01
C ALA A 78 -6.09 3.37 23.17
N ASN A 79 -5.64 2.14 22.90
CA ASN A 79 -5.58 1.03 23.85
C ASN A 79 -4.15 0.71 24.34
N GLY A 80 -3.12 1.43 23.85
CA GLY A 80 -1.72 1.17 24.19
C GLY A 80 -1.14 -0.14 23.64
N GLU A 81 -1.81 -0.79 22.68
CA GLU A 81 -1.41 -2.08 22.14
C GLU A 81 -0.33 -1.92 21.05
N HIS A 82 0.69 -2.80 21.09
CA HIS A 82 1.62 -2.97 19.97
C HIS A 82 0.91 -3.65 18.79
N ILE A 83 1.29 -3.28 17.56
CA ILE A 83 0.71 -3.85 16.34
C ILE A 83 1.81 -4.60 15.59
N ASP A 84 1.74 -5.93 15.66
CA ASP A 84 2.57 -6.78 14.81
C ASP A 84 2.00 -6.83 13.39
N PRO A 85 2.84 -6.88 12.33
CA PRO A 85 2.39 -7.07 10.95
C PRO A 85 1.40 -8.21 10.77
N GLU A 86 1.63 -9.34 11.44
CA GLU A 86 0.84 -10.56 11.44
C GLU A 86 -0.56 -10.37 12.04
N SER A 87 -0.78 -9.29 12.78
CA SER A 87 -2.10 -8.92 13.29
C SER A 87 -3.02 -8.38 12.20
N ILE A 88 -2.51 -8.07 10.99
CA ILE A 88 -3.35 -7.59 9.89
C ILE A 88 -3.69 -8.75 8.97
N LEU A 89 -4.98 -8.91 8.70
CA LEU A 89 -5.50 -9.97 7.84
C LEU A 89 -6.33 -9.37 6.71
N ILE A 90 -6.23 -9.93 5.52
CA ILE A 90 -7.15 -9.66 4.42
C ILE A 90 -7.90 -10.94 4.11
N ALA A 91 -9.23 -10.86 4.11
CA ALA A 91 -10.09 -11.98 3.76
C ALA A 91 -11.07 -11.57 2.67
N SER A 92 -11.48 -12.55 1.88
CA SER A 92 -12.49 -12.37 0.83
C SER A 92 -13.57 -13.44 0.91
N ARG A 93 -14.77 -13.07 0.46
CA ARG A 93 -15.93 -13.95 0.30
C ARG A 93 -16.42 -13.84 -1.13
N ASN A 94 -16.84 -14.96 -1.71
CA ASN A 94 -17.38 -15.04 -3.07
C ASN A 94 -16.39 -14.57 -4.17
N TRP A 95 -15.08 -14.65 -3.91
CA TRP A 95 -14.07 -14.25 -4.88
C TRP A 95 -14.19 -15.03 -6.20
N GLU A 96 -14.23 -16.36 -6.11
CA GLU A 96 -14.27 -17.23 -7.29
C GLU A 96 -15.59 -17.09 -8.08
N PRO A 97 -16.80 -17.10 -7.46
CA PRO A 97 -18.04 -16.75 -8.15
C PRO A 97 -18.04 -15.36 -8.81
N MET A 98 -17.41 -14.35 -8.17
CA MET A 98 -17.28 -13.01 -8.75
C MET A 98 -16.40 -13.00 -10.00
N GLN A 99 -15.30 -13.77 -10.01
CA GLN A 99 -14.43 -13.90 -11.20
C GLN A 99 -15.18 -14.49 -12.41
N ARG A 100 -16.16 -15.36 -12.18
CA ARG A 100 -17.07 -15.87 -13.22
C ARG A 100 -18.17 -14.90 -13.63
N GLY A 101 -18.33 -13.79 -12.91
CA GLY A 101 -19.38 -12.79 -13.14
C GLY A 101 -20.75 -13.19 -12.59
N GLU A 102 -20.80 -14.16 -11.67
CA GLU A 102 -22.05 -14.67 -11.11
C GLU A 102 -22.57 -13.83 -9.94
N THR A 103 -21.69 -13.10 -9.25
CA THR A 103 -22.01 -12.31 -8.04
C THR A 103 -20.94 -11.26 -7.74
N SER A 104 -21.10 -10.48 -6.67
CA SER A 104 -20.06 -9.61 -6.11
C SER A 104 -19.18 -10.36 -5.10
N ALA A 105 -17.91 -10.01 -5.02
CA ALA A 105 -17.04 -10.43 -3.93
C ALA A 105 -17.05 -9.39 -2.81
N THR A 106 -16.97 -9.84 -1.57
CA THR A 106 -16.69 -8.99 -0.41
C THR A 106 -15.23 -9.15 -0.05
N VAL A 107 -14.51 -8.04 0.13
CA VAL A 107 -13.12 -8.04 0.60
C VAL A 107 -13.04 -7.17 1.85
N GLY A 108 -12.37 -7.66 2.90
CA GLY A 108 -12.21 -6.95 4.15
C GLY A 108 -10.80 -7.00 4.69
N ILE A 109 -10.39 -5.90 5.32
CA ILE A 109 -9.17 -5.84 6.13
C ILE A 109 -9.58 -5.92 7.60
N PHE A 110 -8.91 -6.80 8.32
CA PHE A 110 -9.18 -7.09 9.72
C PHE A 110 -7.91 -6.86 10.53
N ILE A 111 -8.11 -6.48 11.78
CA ILE A 111 -7.06 -6.38 12.79
C ILE A 111 -7.36 -7.46 13.82
N GLN A 112 -6.41 -8.34 14.07
CA GLN A 112 -6.51 -9.34 15.11
C GLN A 112 -6.61 -8.66 16.48
N GLY A 113 -7.65 -9.01 17.22
CA GLY A 113 -7.88 -8.58 18.59
C GLY A 113 -7.38 -9.61 19.60
N HIS A 114 -7.66 -9.35 20.86
CA HIS A 114 -7.44 -10.34 21.91
C HIS A 114 -8.46 -11.50 21.79
N GLY A 115 -7.97 -12.74 21.75
CA GLY A 115 -8.79 -13.95 21.62
C GLY A 115 -9.16 -14.29 20.16
N PHE A 116 -10.38 -14.79 19.93
CA PHE A 116 -10.91 -15.16 18.60
C PHE A 116 -11.64 -14.00 17.89
N GLN A 117 -11.51 -12.77 18.39
CA GLN A 117 -12.20 -11.61 17.84
C GLN A 117 -11.29 -10.86 16.86
N ASN A 118 -11.77 -10.71 15.63
CA ASN A 118 -11.13 -9.90 14.60
C ASN A 118 -11.94 -8.61 14.42
N ASP A 119 -11.28 -7.48 14.59
CA ASP A 119 -11.85 -6.18 14.35
C ASP A 119 -11.87 -5.88 12.86
N LEU A 120 -13.05 -5.66 12.30
CA LEU A 120 -13.16 -5.17 10.93
C LEU A 120 -12.67 -3.72 10.86
N LEU A 121 -11.71 -3.47 9.97
CA LEU A 121 -11.20 -2.12 9.69
C LEU A 121 -11.89 -1.51 8.47
N VAL A 122 -11.89 -2.22 7.35
CA VAL A 122 -12.55 -1.78 6.11
C VAL A 122 -13.18 -2.98 5.41
N ARG A 123 -14.35 -2.76 4.79
CA ARG A 123 -15.04 -3.77 3.98
C ARG A 123 -15.57 -3.13 2.73
N VAL A 124 -15.32 -3.77 1.59
CA VAL A 124 -15.82 -3.34 0.29
C VAL A 124 -16.49 -4.50 -0.43
N ASN A 125 -17.46 -4.18 -1.28
CA ASN A 125 -18.02 -5.11 -2.25
C ASN A 125 -17.53 -4.70 -3.63
N VAL A 126 -17.08 -5.66 -4.41
CA VAL A 126 -16.53 -5.44 -5.75
C VAL A 126 -17.20 -6.38 -6.74
N LEU A 127 -17.50 -5.86 -7.92
CA LEU A 127 -17.92 -6.63 -9.09
C LEU A 127 -16.70 -7.00 -9.94
N LYS A 128 -16.93 -7.87 -10.93
CA LYS A 128 -15.90 -8.23 -11.89
C LYS A 128 -15.41 -6.99 -12.65
N GLY A 129 -14.11 -6.74 -12.61
CA GLY A 129 -13.47 -5.60 -13.26
C GLY A 129 -13.37 -4.34 -12.39
N ASP A 130 -13.97 -4.35 -11.19
CA ASP A 130 -13.78 -3.27 -10.22
C ASP A 130 -12.38 -3.32 -9.61
N SER A 131 -11.87 -2.13 -9.27
CA SER A 131 -10.59 -2.01 -8.58
C SER A 131 -10.74 -2.24 -7.08
N VAL A 132 -10.20 -3.33 -6.54
CA VAL A 132 -10.25 -3.60 -5.08
C VAL A 132 -9.50 -2.51 -4.32
N VAL A 133 -8.28 -2.17 -4.76
CA VAL A 133 -7.49 -1.07 -4.20
C VAL A 133 -8.24 0.24 -4.31
N GLY A 134 -8.93 0.48 -5.44
CA GLY A 134 -9.74 1.66 -5.65
C GLY A 134 -10.92 1.76 -4.68
N ALA A 135 -11.67 0.68 -4.50
CA ALA A 135 -12.80 0.61 -3.59
C ALA A 135 -12.34 0.77 -2.13
N MET A 136 -11.26 0.10 -1.72
CA MET A 136 -10.72 0.20 -0.37
C MET A 136 -10.24 1.61 -0.05
N ALA A 137 -9.53 2.27 -0.98
CA ALA A 137 -9.10 3.65 -0.82
C ALA A 137 -10.29 4.59 -0.61
N ALA A 138 -11.33 4.46 -1.45
CA ALA A 138 -12.53 5.26 -1.31
C ALA A 138 -13.24 5.07 0.03
N GLU A 139 -13.26 3.84 0.56
CA GLU A 139 -13.88 3.56 1.86
C GLU A 139 -13.04 4.11 3.02
N ILE A 140 -11.70 4.03 2.93
CA ILE A 140 -10.81 4.63 3.92
C ILE A 140 -10.88 6.15 3.91
N ASP A 141 -10.96 6.78 2.74
CA ASP A 141 -11.11 8.24 2.63
C ASP A 141 -12.39 8.72 3.33
N LYS A 142 -13.49 7.94 3.25
CA LYS A 142 -14.70 8.23 4.03
C LYS A 142 -14.42 8.19 5.53
N GLN A 143 -13.78 7.13 6.03
CA GLN A 143 -13.45 7.02 7.46
C GLN A 143 -12.53 8.15 7.93
N LEU A 144 -11.53 8.52 7.12
CA LEU A 144 -10.65 9.64 7.41
C LEU A 144 -11.40 10.96 7.43
N SER A 145 -12.37 11.18 6.54
CA SER A 145 -13.16 12.42 6.54
C SER A 145 -13.94 12.65 7.84
N PHE A 146 -14.36 11.58 8.52
CA PHE A 146 -15.03 11.66 9.82
C PHE A 146 -14.09 11.98 10.99
N LEU A 147 -12.78 11.78 10.85
CA LEU A 147 -11.80 12.10 11.90
C LEU A 147 -11.46 13.60 11.97
N TRP A 148 -11.83 14.39 10.96
CA TRP A 148 -11.55 15.83 10.89
C TRP A 148 -12.80 16.71 11.14
N MET A 149 -13.94 16.10 11.48
CA MET A 149 -15.17 16.80 11.91
C MET A 149 -15.30 16.71 13.43
#